data_AF-A0A955YB71-F1
#
_entry.id   AF-A0A955YB71-F1
#
_cell.length_a   1.000
_cell.length_b   1.000
_cell.length_c   1.000
_cell.angle_alpha   90.00
_cell.angle_beta   90.00
_cell.angle_gamma   90.00
#
_symmetry.space_group_name_H-M   'P 1'
#
loop_
_entity.id
_entity.type
_entity.pdbx_description
1 polymer ?
#
loop_
_entity_poly.entity_id
_entity_poly.type
_entity_poly.pdbx_seq_one_letter_code
_entity_poly.pdbx_strand_id
1 'polypeptide(L)'
;QLGLGILDANGLTVRDCEAVRGGALAADEADVSLVASEVVDSHAFHEGGGLYVEGGSLVGSGLRLAGLTAGDHGGALSMLASQADLDHLLVADSSAPEAGGVFLAHTGIVLENATFGHLSGDPEALWTDGTGGLVVRDSLFVARTGPLFGTSEPGFTPLLEGGGYFGVDPLGEPFALDPLDPLFDFGTTSDDGDWTNDDWGETTSQPGDPGAYGG
;
A
#
# COMPACT_ATOMS: atom_id res chain seq x y z
N GLN A 1 17.26 4.77 10.51
CA GLN A 1 17.35 3.38 11.00
C GLN A 1 17.02 3.36 12.48
N LEU A 2 16.01 2.58 12.84
CA LEU A 2 15.63 2.28 14.23
C LEU A 2 16.09 0.84 14.52
N GLY A 3 16.64 0.63 15.72
CA GLY A 3 16.81 -0.70 16.33
C GLY A 3 15.74 -0.91 17.40
N LEU A 4 15.86 -1.97 18.23
CA LEU A 4 14.98 -2.28 19.37
C LEU A 4 14.31 -1.03 20.00
N GLY A 5 13.00 -0.90 19.80
CA GLY A 5 12.26 0.28 20.26
C GLY A 5 10.92 0.48 19.54
N ILE A 6 10.32 1.65 19.78
CA ILE A 6 9.05 2.07 19.19
C ILE A 6 9.26 3.45 18.53
N LEU A 7 8.79 3.61 17.29
CA LEU A 7 8.52 4.91 16.70
C LEU A 7 7.00 5.12 16.65
N ASP A 8 6.56 6.25 17.19
CA ASP A 8 5.18 6.73 17.07
C ASP A 8 5.23 8.12 16.42
N ALA A 9 4.65 8.25 15.24
CA ALA A 9 4.64 9.49 14.47
C ALA A 9 3.26 9.78 13.88
N ASN A 10 2.85 11.03 13.99
CA ASN A 10 1.59 11.55 13.45
C ASN A 10 1.89 12.79 12.59
N GLY A 11 1.31 12.86 11.38
CA GLY A 11 1.51 14.01 10.49
C GLY A 11 2.95 14.09 9.94
N LEU A 12 3.65 12.96 9.84
CA LEU A 12 5.02 12.94 9.34
C LEU A 12 5.04 13.02 7.82
N THR A 13 5.86 13.91 7.27
CA THR A 13 6.17 13.93 5.83
C THR A 13 7.66 13.66 5.63
N VAL A 14 8.00 12.62 4.88
CA VAL A 14 9.37 12.31 4.47
C VAL A 14 9.43 12.26 2.95
N ARG A 15 10.44 12.90 2.35
CA ARG A 15 10.59 12.96 0.90
C ARG A 15 12.03 13.11 0.44
N ASP A 16 12.28 12.79 -0.83
CA ASP A 16 13.57 13.01 -1.49
C ASP A 16 14.75 12.32 -0.78
N CYS A 17 14.51 11.13 -0.22
CA CYS A 17 15.50 10.39 0.57
C CYS A 17 16.08 9.21 -0.20
N GLU A 18 17.33 8.85 0.11
CA GLU A 18 18.04 7.72 -0.49
C GLU A 18 18.76 6.92 0.60
N ALA A 19 18.55 5.60 0.63
CA ALA A 19 19.15 4.71 1.61
C ALA A 19 19.46 3.32 1.04
N VAL A 20 20.19 2.50 1.80
CA VAL A 20 20.45 1.09 1.41
C VAL A 20 19.17 0.25 1.46
N ARG A 21 18.38 0.44 2.52
CA ARG A 21 17.05 -0.14 2.75
C ARG A 21 16.17 0.93 3.38
N GLY A 22 14.88 0.93 3.07
CA GLY A 22 13.93 1.87 3.65
C GLY A 22 14.29 3.29 3.28
N GLY A 23 14.05 3.69 2.02
CA GLY A 23 14.54 4.95 1.46
C GLY A 23 14.23 6.16 2.34
N ALA A 24 13.08 6.15 3.02
CA ALA A 24 12.73 7.10 4.07
C ALA A 24 12.94 6.54 5.48
N LEU A 25 12.48 5.31 5.74
CA LEU A 25 12.53 4.70 7.06
C LEU A 25 12.88 3.23 6.99
N ALA A 26 13.86 2.83 7.81
CA ALA A 26 14.20 1.45 8.08
C ALA A 26 14.08 1.16 9.58
N ALA A 27 13.34 0.11 9.93
CA ALA A 27 13.14 -0.40 11.27
C ALA A 27 13.62 -1.86 11.36
N ASP A 28 14.48 -2.13 12.34
CA ASP A 28 15.05 -3.43 12.61
C ASP A 28 14.74 -3.82 14.06
N GLU A 29 14.00 -4.90 14.24
CA GLU A 29 13.45 -5.37 15.52
C GLU A 29 12.69 -4.27 16.29
N ALA A 30 11.94 -3.42 15.57
CA ALA A 30 11.26 -2.26 16.13
C ALA A 30 9.81 -2.14 15.66
N ASP A 31 8.96 -1.60 16.53
CA ASP A 31 7.56 -1.31 16.23
C ASP A 31 7.41 0.11 15.69
N VAL A 32 6.64 0.26 14.62
CA VAL A 32 6.41 1.54 13.95
C VAL A 32 4.91 1.81 13.90
N SER A 33 4.49 2.95 14.43
CA SER A 33 3.15 3.50 14.27
C SER A 33 3.21 4.80 13.48
N LEU A 34 2.51 4.84 12.35
CA LEU A 34 2.39 6.01 11.51
C LEU A 34 0.91 6.37 11.35
N VAL A 35 0.56 7.63 11.60
CA VAL A 35 -0.81 8.12 11.42
C VAL A 35 -0.80 9.38 10.58
N ALA A 36 -1.71 9.49 9.61
CA ALA A 36 -1.86 10.67 8.74
C ALA A 36 -0.51 11.14 8.17
N SER A 37 0.29 10.20 7.65
CA SER A 37 1.69 10.41 7.31
C SER A 37 1.96 10.07 5.84
N GLU A 38 2.95 10.75 5.27
CA GLU A 38 3.30 10.66 3.86
C GLU A 38 4.80 10.37 3.69
N VAL A 39 5.10 9.40 2.83
CA VAL A 39 6.45 9.11 2.34
C VAL A 39 6.41 9.17 0.82
N VAL A 40 7.17 10.10 0.24
CA VAL A 40 7.19 10.31 -1.21
C VAL A 40 8.57 10.42 -1.82
N ASP A 41 8.67 10.14 -3.11
CA ASP A 41 9.85 10.43 -3.94
C ASP A 41 11.17 9.98 -3.30
N SER A 42 11.19 8.76 -2.78
CA SER A 42 12.33 8.20 -2.05
C SER A 42 12.79 6.88 -2.67
N HIS A 43 14.07 6.58 -2.46
CA HIS A 43 14.77 5.47 -3.10
C HIS A 43 15.51 4.58 -2.09
N ALA A 44 15.39 3.26 -2.25
CA ALA A 44 16.25 2.29 -1.60
C ALA A 44 17.06 1.49 -2.62
N PHE A 45 18.35 1.31 -2.36
CA PHE A 45 19.22 0.50 -3.23
C PHE A 45 18.81 -0.98 -3.29
N HIS A 46 18.16 -1.49 -2.24
CA HIS A 46 17.77 -2.90 -2.16
C HIS A 46 16.27 -3.08 -1.89
N GLU A 47 15.80 -2.71 -0.70
CA GLU A 47 14.48 -3.14 -0.23
C GLU A 47 13.71 -1.97 0.39
N GLY A 48 12.42 -1.89 0.08
CA GLY A 48 11.52 -0.91 0.67
C GLY A 48 11.86 0.52 0.26
N GLY A 49 11.45 0.93 -0.95
CA GLY A 49 11.82 2.24 -1.49
C GLY A 49 11.39 3.41 -0.61
N GLY A 50 10.30 3.26 0.16
CA GLY A 50 9.98 4.15 1.28
C GLY A 50 10.28 3.52 2.62
N LEU A 51 9.64 2.39 2.91
CA LEU A 51 9.63 1.76 4.22
C LEU A 51 10.24 0.36 4.20
N TYR A 52 11.10 0.08 5.17
CA TYR A 52 11.65 -1.24 5.43
C TYR A 52 11.43 -1.63 6.89
N VAL A 53 10.88 -2.82 7.14
CA VAL A 53 10.66 -3.34 8.50
C VAL A 53 11.12 -4.80 8.58
N GLU A 54 12.02 -5.11 9.51
CA GLU A 54 12.48 -6.47 9.80
C GLU A 54 12.26 -6.81 11.28
N GLY A 55 11.68 -7.98 11.57
CA GLY A 55 11.52 -8.49 12.93
C GLY A 55 10.62 -7.67 13.87
N GLY A 56 9.78 -6.77 13.34
CA GLY A 56 8.98 -5.82 14.12
C GLY A 56 7.52 -5.77 13.67
N SER A 57 6.87 -4.62 13.89
CA SER A 57 5.51 -4.37 13.43
C SER A 57 5.33 -3.00 12.80
N LEU A 58 4.36 -2.90 11.88
CA LEU A 58 3.92 -1.65 11.29
C LEU A 58 2.41 -1.49 11.47
N VAL A 59 2.00 -0.48 12.23
CA VAL A 59 0.60 -0.09 12.36
C VAL A 59 0.40 1.27 11.72
N GLY A 60 -0.58 1.37 10.83
CA GLY A 60 -0.76 2.55 9.98
C GLY A 60 -2.22 2.95 9.82
N SER A 61 -2.52 4.25 9.88
CA SER A 61 -3.81 4.77 9.43
C SER A 61 -3.65 6.07 8.65
N GLY A 62 -4.26 6.18 7.47
CA GLY A 62 -4.17 7.37 6.63
C GLY A 62 -2.75 7.58 6.10
N LEU A 63 -2.18 6.55 5.47
CA LEU A 63 -0.81 6.55 4.99
C LEU A 63 -0.73 6.73 3.48
N ARG A 64 0.17 7.61 3.04
CA ARG A 64 0.49 7.79 1.62
C ARG A 64 1.92 7.39 1.34
N LEU A 65 2.10 6.39 0.49
CA LEU A 65 3.39 5.90 0.01
C LEU A 65 3.41 6.05 -1.53
N ALA A 66 4.07 7.08 -2.06
CA ALA A 66 4.00 7.37 -3.49
C ALA A 66 5.35 7.76 -4.14
N GLY A 67 5.58 7.36 -5.39
CA GLY A 67 6.82 7.71 -6.09
C GLY A 67 8.05 7.01 -5.52
N LEU A 68 7.89 5.79 -4.98
CA LEU A 68 8.92 5.09 -4.23
C LEU A 68 9.59 4.02 -5.09
N THR A 69 10.92 3.90 -5.00
CA THR A 69 11.66 2.94 -5.82
C THR A 69 12.61 2.09 -4.99
N ALA A 70 12.62 0.78 -5.24
CA ALA A 70 13.59 -0.15 -4.67
C ALA A 70 14.36 -0.90 -5.75
N GLY A 71 15.62 -1.23 -5.48
CA GLY A 71 16.48 -1.98 -6.41
C GLY A 71 16.11 -3.45 -6.56
N ASP A 72 15.55 -4.09 -5.52
CA ASP A 72 15.28 -5.52 -5.48
C ASP A 72 13.80 -5.81 -5.15
N HIS A 73 13.33 -5.47 -3.94
CA HIS A 73 12.01 -5.89 -3.44
C HIS A 73 11.19 -4.74 -2.85
N GLY A 74 9.89 -4.71 -3.17
CA GLY A 74 8.90 -3.84 -2.53
C GLY A 74 9.18 -2.37 -2.80
N GLY A 75 8.65 -1.85 -3.90
CA GLY A 75 8.90 -0.46 -4.33
C GLY A 75 8.51 0.57 -3.28
N ALA A 76 7.40 0.36 -2.58
CA ALA A 76 6.97 1.22 -1.47
C ALA A 76 7.39 0.67 -0.10
N LEU A 77 7.07 -0.60 0.16
CA LEU A 77 7.22 -1.24 1.46
C LEU A 77 7.81 -2.63 1.30
N SER A 78 8.79 -2.95 2.14
CA SER A 78 9.30 -4.32 2.30
C SER A 78 9.28 -4.70 3.77
N MET A 79 8.68 -5.85 4.07
CA MET A 79 8.55 -6.37 5.44
C MET A 79 9.03 -7.81 5.54
N LEU A 80 9.90 -8.09 6.52
CA LEU A 80 10.50 -9.40 6.73
C LEU A 80 10.26 -9.86 8.17
N ALA A 81 9.78 -11.09 8.34
CA ALA A 81 9.51 -11.71 9.65
C ALA A 81 8.74 -10.78 10.62
N SER A 82 7.73 -10.07 10.10
CA SER A 82 7.06 -8.96 10.79
C SER A 82 5.53 -9.14 10.79
N GLN A 83 4.81 -8.15 11.32
CA GLN A 83 3.36 -8.05 11.19
C GLN A 83 2.93 -6.63 10.82
N ALA A 84 1.86 -6.49 10.05
CA ALA A 84 1.28 -5.19 9.72
C ALA A 84 -0.24 -5.16 9.82
N ASP A 85 -0.74 -4.01 10.27
CA ASP A 85 -2.16 -3.66 10.31
C ASP A 85 -2.29 -2.24 9.76
N LEU A 86 -2.78 -2.14 8.52
CA LEU A 86 -2.81 -0.89 7.75
C LEU A 86 -4.24 -0.60 7.32
N ASP A 87 -4.70 0.57 7.73
CA ASP A 87 -6.01 1.12 7.41
C ASP A 87 -5.84 2.41 6.60
N HIS A 88 -6.69 2.67 5.61
CA HIS A 88 -6.61 3.88 4.79
C HIS A 88 -5.21 4.09 4.19
N LEU A 89 -4.72 3.07 3.47
CA LEU A 89 -3.38 3.05 2.87
C LEU A 89 -3.44 3.34 1.37
N LEU A 90 -2.67 4.32 0.92
CA LEU A 90 -2.39 4.55 -0.49
C LEU A 90 -0.96 4.12 -0.84
N VAL A 91 -0.83 3.22 -1.81
CA VAL A 91 0.44 2.88 -2.48
C VAL A 91 0.33 3.21 -3.97
N ALA A 92 1.12 4.18 -4.43
CA ALA A 92 1.06 4.66 -5.81
C ALA A 92 2.45 4.87 -6.43
N ASP A 93 2.53 4.82 -7.75
CA ASP A 93 3.70 5.24 -8.55
C ASP A 93 5.02 4.63 -8.07
N SER A 94 4.94 3.41 -7.55
CA SER A 94 6.06 2.74 -6.91
C SER A 94 6.57 1.60 -7.77
N SER A 95 7.87 1.34 -7.68
CA SER A 95 8.55 0.41 -8.56
C SER A 95 9.63 -0.39 -7.85
N ALA A 96 9.63 -1.70 -8.08
CA ALA A 96 10.73 -2.61 -7.77
C ALA A 96 10.66 -3.82 -8.71
N PRO A 97 11.79 -4.51 -8.98
CA PRO A 97 11.75 -5.73 -9.78
C PRO A 97 10.77 -6.78 -9.25
N GLU A 98 10.79 -7.05 -7.94
CA GLU A 98 9.89 -7.99 -7.28
C GLU A 98 8.94 -7.24 -6.34
N ALA A 99 7.65 -7.26 -6.69
CA ALA A 99 6.59 -6.44 -6.09
C ALA A 99 6.79 -4.92 -6.24
N GLY A 100 6.12 -4.33 -7.24
CA GLY A 100 6.14 -2.88 -7.45
C GLY A 100 5.64 -2.06 -6.25
N GLY A 101 4.69 -2.61 -5.48
CA GLY A 101 4.20 -1.99 -4.24
C GLY A 101 4.85 -2.58 -2.98
N VAL A 102 4.37 -3.74 -2.55
CA VAL A 102 4.63 -4.31 -1.22
C VAL A 102 5.24 -5.71 -1.33
N PHE A 103 6.39 -5.92 -0.70
CA PHE A 103 7.00 -7.23 -0.56
C PHE A 103 6.91 -7.71 0.89
N LEU A 104 6.45 -8.95 1.10
CA LEU A 104 6.28 -9.55 2.42
C LEU A 104 7.01 -10.89 2.46
N ALA A 105 7.98 -11.07 3.35
CA ALA A 105 8.59 -12.37 3.63
C ALA A 105 8.31 -12.80 5.06
N HIS A 106 7.73 -13.99 5.23
CA HIS A 106 7.28 -14.55 6.51
C HIS A 106 6.49 -13.55 7.36
N THR A 107 5.70 -12.70 6.70
CA THR A 107 5.04 -11.54 7.29
C THR A 107 3.53 -11.61 7.07
N GLY A 108 2.77 -11.42 8.14
CA GLY A 108 1.32 -11.28 8.07
C GLY A 108 0.91 -9.83 7.91
N ILE A 109 -0.03 -9.56 7.01
CA ILE A 109 -0.58 -8.22 6.83
C ILE A 109 -2.11 -8.25 6.79
N VAL A 110 -2.70 -7.24 7.40
CA VAL A 110 -4.09 -6.85 7.22
C VAL A 110 -4.11 -5.50 6.52
N LEU A 111 -4.83 -5.45 5.40
CA LEU A 111 -5.11 -4.23 4.65
C LEU A 111 -6.61 -3.98 4.73
N GLU A 112 -6.99 -2.84 5.29
CA GLU A 112 -8.36 -2.34 5.29
C GLU A 112 -8.36 -1.01 4.57
N ASN A 113 -9.35 -0.76 3.71
CA ASN A 113 -9.46 0.53 3.03
C ASN A 113 -8.15 0.90 2.33
N ALA A 114 -7.64 0.07 1.42
CA ALA A 114 -6.35 0.30 0.79
C ALA A 114 -6.48 0.48 -0.72
N THR A 115 -5.67 1.37 -1.30
CA THR A 115 -5.60 1.61 -2.74
C THR A 115 -4.19 1.37 -3.25
N PHE A 116 -4.06 0.48 -4.23
CA PHE A 116 -2.80 0.16 -4.92
C PHE A 116 -2.96 0.48 -6.40
N GLY A 117 -2.18 1.43 -6.91
CA GLY A 117 -2.30 1.91 -8.28
C GLY A 117 -0.97 2.32 -8.89
N HIS A 118 -0.88 2.26 -10.21
CA HIS A 118 0.29 2.69 -10.96
C HIS A 118 1.62 2.06 -10.53
N LEU A 119 1.61 0.76 -10.26
CA LEU A 119 2.77 0.04 -9.73
C LEU A 119 3.57 -0.65 -10.86
N SER A 120 4.87 -0.79 -10.65
CA SER A 120 5.78 -1.40 -11.62
C SER A 120 6.63 -2.48 -10.97
N GLY A 121 6.37 -3.73 -11.33
CA GLY A 121 7.12 -4.90 -10.87
C GLY A 121 6.46 -6.17 -11.37
N ASP A 122 7.07 -7.31 -11.06
CA ASP A 122 6.43 -8.60 -11.27
C ASP A 122 6.38 -9.35 -9.93
N PRO A 123 5.23 -9.35 -9.23
CA PRO A 123 3.92 -8.77 -9.55
C PRO A 123 3.93 -7.24 -9.38
N GLU A 124 2.88 -6.60 -9.86
CA GLU A 124 2.77 -5.14 -9.78
C GLU A 124 2.49 -4.67 -8.35
N ALA A 125 1.54 -5.27 -7.64
CA ALA A 125 1.12 -4.73 -6.34
C ALA A 125 1.80 -5.39 -5.15
N LEU A 126 1.64 -6.70 -4.97
CA LEU A 126 2.05 -7.35 -3.73
C LEU A 126 2.60 -8.76 -3.96
N TRP A 127 3.76 -9.03 -3.36
CA TRP A 127 4.34 -10.38 -3.28
C TRP A 127 4.39 -10.87 -1.85
N THR A 128 4.02 -12.15 -1.67
CA THR A 128 4.19 -12.84 -0.38
C THR A 128 5.14 -14.03 -0.52
N ASP A 129 6.19 -14.06 0.28
CA ASP A 129 7.05 -15.20 0.50
C ASP A 129 6.77 -15.79 1.89
N GLY A 130 6.40 -17.07 1.99
CA GLY A 130 6.10 -17.72 3.27
C GLY A 130 4.66 -17.54 3.81
N THR A 131 4.37 -18.19 4.94
CA THR A 131 3.00 -18.43 5.45
C THR A 131 2.39 -17.28 6.27
N GLY A 132 2.83 -16.04 6.09
CA GLY A 132 2.44 -14.92 6.95
C GLY A 132 0.96 -14.53 6.85
N GLY A 133 0.32 -14.81 5.72
CA GLY A 133 -1.09 -14.51 5.50
C GLY A 133 -1.32 -13.08 5.00
N LEU A 134 -2.30 -12.92 4.12
CA LEU A 134 -2.75 -11.63 3.58
C LEU A 134 -4.25 -11.56 3.72
N VAL A 135 -4.72 -10.58 4.48
CA VAL A 135 -6.13 -10.25 4.58
C VAL A 135 -6.34 -8.89 3.95
N VAL A 136 -7.28 -8.80 3.03
CA VAL A 136 -7.62 -7.58 2.30
C VAL A 136 -9.11 -7.33 2.47
N ARG A 137 -9.46 -6.15 2.97
CA ARG A 137 -10.83 -5.71 3.20
C ARG A 137 -11.07 -4.39 2.51
N ASP A 138 -12.20 -4.27 1.83
CA ASP A 138 -12.71 -2.99 1.33
C ASP A 138 -11.61 -2.21 0.59
N SER A 139 -10.91 -2.86 -0.34
CA SER A 139 -9.69 -2.32 -0.95
C SER A 139 -9.70 -2.39 -2.48
N LEU A 140 -8.94 -1.50 -3.11
CA LEU A 140 -8.80 -1.34 -4.55
C LEU A 140 -7.37 -1.67 -5.00
N PHE A 141 -7.25 -2.55 -5.99
CA PHE A 141 -5.99 -2.89 -6.64
C PHE A 141 -6.14 -2.76 -8.15
N VAL A 142 -5.35 -1.87 -8.74
CA VAL A 142 -5.41 -1.58 -10.17
C VAL A 142 -4.10 -1.99 -10.85
N ALA A 143 -4.21 -2.99 -11.71
CA ALA A 143 -3.12 -3.46 -12.55
C ALA A 143 -3.02 -2.61 -13.80
N ARG A 144 -1.79 -2.37 -14.25
CA ARG A 144 -1.49 -1.80 -15.55
C ARG A 144 -1.48 -2.89 -16.61
N THR A 145 -0.69 -3.93 -16.40
CA THR A 145 -0.45 -4.95 -17.43
C THR A 145 -0.15 -6.36 -16.89
N GLY A 146 0.33 -6.45 -15.65
CA GLY A 146 0.81 -7.67 -15.02
C GLY A 146 -0.09 -8.18 -13.89
N PRO A 147 0.31 -9.28 -13.23
CA PRO A 147 -0.41 -9.80 -12.09
C PRO A 147 -0.32 -8.82 -10.91
N LEU A 148 -1.44 -8.61 -10.20
CA LEU A 148 -1.48 -7.81 -8.98
C LEU A 148 -0.78 -8.50 -7.81
N PHE A 149 -0.98 -9.82 -7.70
CA PHE A 149 -0.47 -10.62 -6.60
C PHE A 149 0.45 -11.72 -7.09
N GLY A 150 1.51 -11.98 -6.33
CA GLY A 150 2.42 -13.09 -6.53
C GLY A 150 2.82 -13.72 -5.21
N THR A 151 3.27 -14.97 -5.28
CA THR A 151 3.61 -15.73 -4.08
C THR A 151 4.60 -16.84 -4.39
N SER A 152 5.50 -17.12 -3.45
CA SER A 152 6.36 -18.31 -3.49
C SER A 152 5.64 -19.57 -2.97
N GLU A 153 4.51 -19.40 -2.26
CA GLU A 153 3.83 -20.47 -1.54
C GLU A 153 2.71 -21.12 -2.38
N PRO A 154 2.81 -22.43 -2.70
CA PRO A 154 1.79 -23.12 -3.46
C PRO A 154 0.44 -23.15 -2.73
N GLY A 155 -0.60 -22.61 -3.38
CA GLY A 155 -1.95 -22.63 -2.84
C GLY A 155 -2.27 -21.48 -1.88
N PHE A 156 -1.38 -20.50 -1.75
CA PHE A 156 -1.72 -19.24 -1.11
C PHE A 156 -2.82 -18.53 -1.88
N THR A 157 -3.88 -18.15 -1.16
CA THR A 157 -4.97 -17.32 -1.66
C THR A 157 -5.15 -16.18 -0.66
N PRO A 158 -5.08 -14.91 -1.11
CA PRO A 158 -5.46 -13.79 -0.26
C PRO A 158 -6.86 -14.01 0.31
N LEU A 159 -7.05 -13.73 1.59
CA LEU A 159 -8.38 -13.67 2.18
C LEU A 159 -8.97 -12.31 1.82
N LEU A 160 -9.88 -12.32 0.85
CA LEU A 160 -10.61 -11.12 0.41
C LEU A 160 -11.95 -11.07 1.14
N GLU A 161 -12.18 -10.03 1.93
CA GLU A 161 -13.42 -9.79 2.67
C GLU A 161 -13.97 -8.40 2.30
N GLY A 162 -15.28 -8.18 2.43
CA GLY A 162 -15.88 -6.88 2.12
C GLY A 162 -16.03 -6.56 0.63
N GLY A 163 -16.21 -5.28 0.32
CA GLY A 163 -16.21 -4.73 -1.04
C GLY A 163 -14.79 -4.58 -1.60
N GLY A 164 -14.66 -4.14 -2.86
CA GLY A 164 -13.37 -3.88 -3.48
C GLY A 164 -13.26 -4.30 -4.93
N TYR A 165 -12.29 -3.73 -5.64
CA TYR A 165 -12.06 -3.99 -7.06
C TYR A 165 -10.63 -4.48 -7.29
N PHE A 166 -10.51 -5.55 -8.08
CA PHE A 166 -9.24 -6.11 -8.52
C PHE A 166 -9.30 -6.23 -10.05
N GLY A 167 -8.51 -5.45 -10.76
CA GLY A 167 -8.59 -5.46 -12.21
C GLY A 167 -7.65 -4.50 -12.89
N VAL A 168 -7.80 -4.39 -14.21
CA VAL A 168 -7.20 -3.33 -15.00
C VAL A 168 -8.09 -2.10 -14.93
N ASP A 169 -7.51 -0.91 -15.08
CA ASP A 169 -8.29 0.33 -15.10
C ASP A 169 -9.55 0.23 -15.99
N PRO A 170 -10.76 0.34 -15.42
CA PRO A 170 -11.99 0.27 -16.20
C PRO A 170 -12.23 1.49 -17.13
N LEU A 171 -11.51 2.60 -16.94
CA LEU A 171 -11.66 3.83 -17.70
C LEU A 171 -10.79 3.90 -18.95
N GLY A 172 -9.76 3.06 -19.06
CA GLY A 172 -8.93 2.92 -20.27
C GLY A 172 -8.08 4.14 -20.64
N GLU A 173 -8.00 5.13 -19.76
CA GLU A 173 -7.06 6.26 -19.86
C GLU A 173 -5.78 5.92 -19.07
N PRO A 174 -4.61 6.49 -19.41
CA PRO A 174 -3.45 6.36 -18.54
C PRO A 174 -3.81 7.06 -17.21
N PHE A 175 -3.79 6.30 -16.10
CA PHE A 175 -3.76 6.81 -14.72
C PHE A 175 -2.75 7.96 -14.64
N ALA A 176 -3.21 9.16 -14.92
CA ALA A 176 -2.53 10.36 -14.50
C ALA A 176 -2.91 10.46 -13.03
N LEU A 177 -1.92 10.54 -12.15
CA LEU A 177 -2.13 11.16 -10.85
C LEU A 177 -2.54 12.62 -11.10
N ASP A 178 -3.76 12.83 -11.56
CA ASP A 178 -4.44 14.08 -11.30
C ASP A 178 -4.66 14.06 -9.79
N PRO A 179 -4.17 15.05 -9.03
CA PRO A 179 -4.57 15.22 -7.64
C PRO A 179 -6.10 15.36 -7.47
N LEU A 180 -6.83 15.56 -8.58
CA LEU A 180 -8.29 15.54 -8.69
C LEU A 180 -8.84 14.19 -9.18
N ASP A 181 -8.00 13.18 -9.43
CA ASP A 181 -8.46 11.82 -9.68
C ASP A 181 -9.16 11.34 -8.39
N PRO A 182 -10.46 11.02 -8.44
CA PRO A 182 -11.25 10.68 -7.26
C PRO A 182 -10.69 9.49 -6.46
N LEU A 183 -9.90 8.63 -7.11
CA LEU A 183 -9.22 7.50 -6.46
C LEU A 183 -8.08 7.93 -5.53
N PHE A 184 -7.62 9.18 -5.64
CA PHE A 184 -6.48 9.74 -4.91
C PHE A 184 -6.73 11.13 -4.28
N ASP A 185 -7.94 11.70 -4.35
CA ASP A 185 -8.24 13.03 -3.78
C ASP A 185 -8.23 13.02 -2.25
N PHE A 186 -7.43 13.92 -1.68
CA PHE A 186 -7.27 14.10 -0.24
C PHE A 186 -8.35 15.07 0.29
N GLY A 187 -9.57 14.56 0.42
CA GLY A 187 -10.54 15.16 1.33
C GLY A 187 -11.45 16.24 0.74
N THR A 188 -11.94 16.06 -0.48
CA THR A 188 -13.26 16.60 -0.83
C THR A 188 -14.21 15.47 -1.14
N THR A 189 -15.42 15.53 -0.56
CA THR A 189 -16.54 14.65 -0.91
C THR A 189 -16.76 14.79 -2.41
N SER A 190 -16.36 13.78 -3.16
CA SER A 190 -16.87 13.55 -4.50
C SER A 190 -18.28 12.99 -4.32
N ASP A 191 -19.06 12.97 -5.38
CA ASP A 191 -20.42 12.49 -5.39
C ASP A 191 -20.62 12.28 -6.90
N ASP A 192 -20.49 11.07 -7.45
CA ASP A 192 -20.70 10.85 -8.90
C ASP A 192 -21.29 9.49 -9.34
N GLY A 193 -21.60 8.58 -8.42
CA GLY A 193 -22.58 7.51 -8.68
C GLY A 193 -22.13 6.41 -9.63
N ASP A 194 -20.83 6.15 -9.74
CA ASP A 194 -20.31 4.83 -10.13
C ASP A 194 -19.46 4.23 -9.00
N TRP A 195 -19.14 2.94 -9.12
CA TRP A 195 -18.50 2.15 -8.06
C TRP A 195 -17.03 2.55 -7.80
N THR A 196 -16.61 3.71 -8.32
CA THR A 196 -15.26 4.24 -8.21
C THR A 196 -15.16 5.51 -7.36
N ASN A 197 -16.27 6.11 -6.90
CA ASN A 197 -16.30 7.24 -5.96
C ASN A 197 -17.75 7.65 -5.56
N ASP A 198 -18.04 7.57 -4.25
CA ASP A 198 -19.05 8.30 -3.45
C ASP A 198 -20.48 8.62 -3.98
N ASP A 199 -21.47 8.20 -3.17
CA ASP A 199 -22.93 8.03 -3.36
C ASP A 199 -23.80 9.28 -3.70
N TRP A 200 -24.54 9.30 -4.82
CA TRP A 200 -25.72 10.19 -4.96
C TRP A 200 -27.03 9.51 -4.56
N GLY A 201 -27.53 9.84 -3.36
CA GLY A 201 -28.95 10.20 -3.21
C GLY A 201 -29.94 9.21 -2.59
N GLU A 202 -29.51 8.18 -1.86
CA GLU A 202 -30.44 7.38 -1.04
C GLU A 202 -30.06 7.43 0.44
N THR A 203 -30.98 7.94 1.25
CA THR A 203 -30.94 7.89 2.71
C THR A 203 -31.09 6.46 3.21
N THR A 204 -30.11 5.58 2.97
CA THR A 204 -30.09 4.25 3.59
C THR A 204 -28.66 3.83 3.86
N SER A 205 -28.45 3.28 5.06
CA SER A 205 -27.20 2.77 5.59
C SER A 205 -26.61 1.64 4.72
N GLN A 206 -25.87 2.00 3.67
CA GLN A 206 -24.99 1.09 2.92
C GLN A 206 -23.63 0.94 3.67
N PRO A 207 -22.91 -0.18 3.49
CA PRO A 207 -21.52 -0.28 3.93
C PRO A 207 -20.67 0.76 3.18
N GLY A 208 -19.67 1.37 3.84
CA GLY A 208 -18.82 2.40 3.24
C GLY A 208 -18.07 1.94 1.98
N ASP A 209 -17.67 2.89 1.14
CA ASP A 209 -16.96 2.63 -0.11
C ASP A 209 -15.59 1.96 0.14
N PRO A 210 -15.09 1.09 -0.76
CA PRO A 210 -13.76 0.49 -0.61
C PRO A 210 -12.62 1.42 -1.06
N GLY A 211 -11.43 1.26 -0.48
CA GLY A 211 -10.19 1.95 -0.86
C GLY A 211 -9.64 2.87 0.23
N ALA A 212 -8.49 3.50 -0.01
CA ALA A 212 -7.76 4.39 0.92
C ALA A 212 -8.56 5.52 1.58
N TYR A 213 -9.76 5.78 1.09
CA TYR A 213 -10.64 6.88 1.51
C TYR A 213 -12.05 6.41 1.86
N GLY A 214 -12.24 5.09 1.96
CA GLY A 214 -13.51 4.44 2.31
C GLY A 214 -13.89 4.58 3.78
N GLY A 215 -15.02 5.24 4.08
CA GLY A 215 -15.48 5.47 5.46
C GLY A 215 -17.00 5.60 5.61
#